data_AF-A0A919IH74-F1
#
_entry.id   AF-A0A919IH74-F1
#
_cell.length_a   1.000
_cell.length_b   1.000
_cell.length_c   1.000
_cell.angle_alpha   90.00
_cell.angle_beta   90.00
_cell.angle_gamma   90.00
#
_symmetry.space_group_name_H-M   'P 1'
#
loop_
_entity.id
_entity.type
_entity.pdbx_description
1 polymer ?
#
loop_
_entity_poly.entity_id
_entity_poly.type
_entity_poly.pdbx_seq_one_letter_code
_entity_poly.pdbx_strand_id
1 'polypeptide(L)'
;MDIPLSDSDLIKILNSDDLYGIMQRVLLRENKIDRNREHFWVVGLEMNNRILFIEMISMGSVKETIAEPMEVFSLALQKRAVKIILVHNHPTGELSPSDADKNLTDRLIQVGMIVNTEVIDHLIIAEKSFMSFADTGLLAELKKSTKWVPAYELRKRWEKQAMEIGRRTERLEIARELKKRNIPVKEIAEITGLSEEEVEGIKK
;
A
#
# COMPACT_ATOMS: atom_id res chain seq x y z
N MET A 1 28.39 15.98 -19.66
CA MET A 1 28.54 17.31 -19.04
C MET A 1 27.71 17.23 -17.78
N ASP A 2 28.35 16.97 -16.64
CA ASP A 2 27.66 16.79 -15.37
C ASP A 2 27.28 18.14 -14.81
N ILE A 3 25.98 18.38 -14.73
CA ILE A 3 25.41 19.54 -14.03
C ILE A 3 24.98 18.99 -12.66
N PRO A 4 25.63 19.38 -11.55
CA PRO A 4 25.22 18.93 -10.23
C PRO A 4 23.88 19.57 -9.87
N LEU A 5 22.90 18.74 -9.48
CA LEU A 5 21.60 19.20 -8.99
C LEU A 5 21.75 19.69 -7.54
N SER A 6 21.05 20.77 -7.19
CA SER A 6 21.00 21.27 -5.81
C SER A 6 19.97 20.47 -4.98
N ASP A 7 20.08 20.50 -3.65
CA ASP A 7 19.15 19.80 -2.75
C ASP A 7 17.68 20.26 -2.89
N SER A 8 17.45 21.47 -3.43
CA SER A 8 16.12 21.99 -3.76
C SER A 8 15.52 21.44 -5.08
N ASP A 9 16.34 20.82 -5.93
CA ASP A 9 15.91 20.24 -7.21
C ASP A 9 15.45 18.78 -7.07
N LEU A 10 15.58 18.22 -5.87
CA LEU A 10 15.23 16.86 -5.51
C LEU A 10 13.86 16.84 -4.82
N ILE A 11 12.79 16.96 -5.62
CA ILE A 11 11.42 17.08 -5.11
C ILE A 11 11.07 15.87 -4.25
N LYS A 12 10.99 16.09 -2.94
CA LYS A 12 10.60 15.12 -1.93
C LYS A 12 9.10 15.22 -1.68
N ILE A 13 8.41 14.09 -1.72
CA ILE A 13 6.99 13.99 -1.39
C ILE A 13 6.85 13.75 0.12
N LEU A 14 6.20 14.68 0.84
CA LEU A 14 5.89 14.52 2.26
C LEU A 14 4.47 14.01 2.48
N ASN A 15 3.54 14.40 1.60
CA ASN A 15 2.12 14.03 1.68
C ASN A 15 1.49 13.97 0.27
N SER A 16 0.20 13.64 0.22
CA SER A 16 -0.56 13.54 -1.02
C SER A 16 -0.78 14.89 -1.71
N ASP A 17 -0.89 15.99 -0.97
CA ASP A 17 -1.01 17.35 -1.52
C ASP A 17 0.23 17.77 -2.34
N ASP A 18 1.44 17.45 -1.85
CA ASP A 18 2.69 17.73 -2.58
C ASP A 18 2.68 17.06 -3.95
N LEU A 19 2.30 15.78 -3.97
CA LEU A 19 2.24 15.01 -5.20
C LEU A 19 1.12 15.52 -6.11
N TYR A 20 -0.05 15.81 -5.57
CA TYR A 20 -1.16 16.38 -6.33
C TYR A 20 -0.74 17.68 -7.02
N GLY A 21 -0.07 18.60 -6.33
CA GLY A 21 0.39 19.85 -6.92
C GLY A 21 1.31 19.64 -8.13
N ILE A 22 2.15 18.60 -8.10
CA ILE A 22 3.00 18.21 -9.24
C ILE A 22 2.16 17.62 -10.37
N MET A 23 1.32 16.63 -10.05
CA MET A 23 0.53 15.90 -11.04
C MET A 23 -0.56 16.76 -11.69
N GLN A 24 -1.13 17.73 -10.97
CA GLN A 24 -2.04 18.72 -11.51
C GLN A 24 -1.34 19.56 -12.59
N ARG A 25 -0.09 19.99 -12.36
CA ARG A 25 0.69 20.71 -13.38
C ARG A 25 1.02 19.83 -14.58
N VAL A 26 1.28 18.54 -14.37
CA VAL A 26 1.46 17.56 -15.46
C VAL A 26 0.19 17.45 -16.29
N LEU A 27 -0.96 17.20 -15.65
CA LEU A 27 -2.26 17.10 -16.31
C LEU A 27 -2.63 18.37 -17.08
N LEU A 28 -2.43 19.55 -16.50
CA LEU A 28 -2.82 20.83 -17.11
C LEU A 28 -1.94 21.24 -18.31
N ARG A 29 -0.77 20.63 -18.49
CA ARG A 29 0.06 20.82 -19.70
C ARG A 29 -0.50 20.12 -20.92
N GLU A 30 -1.30 19.07 -20.73
CA GLU A 30 -1.98 18.39 -21.82
C GLU A 30 -3.03 19.31 -22.47
N ASN A 31 -3.23 19.11 -23.77
CA ASN A 31 -4.26 19.82 -24.50
C ASN A 31 -5.66 19.37 -24.01
N LYS A 32 -6.69 20.17 -24.29
CA LYS A 32 -8.05 19.91 -23.79
C LYS A 32 -8.64 18.58 -24.27
N ILE A 33 -8.24 18.08 -25.45
CA ILE A 33 -8.74 16.81 -25.99
C ILE A 33 -8.14 15.65 -25.19
N ASP A 34 -6.83 15.68 -24.95
CA ASP A 34 -6.15 14.62 -24.21
C ASP A 34 -6.53 14.64 -22.73
N ARG A 35 -6.71 15.82 -22.11
CA ARG A 35 -7.25 15.92 -20.73
C ARG A 35 -8.62 15.27 -20.54
N ASN A 36 -9.39 15.10 -21.61
CA ASN A 36 -10.67 14.41 -21.57
C ASN A 36 -10.55 12.88 -21.67
N ARG A 37 -9.33 12.34 -21.68
CA ARG A 37 -9.03 10.91 -21.61
C ARG A 37 -8.49 10.57 -20.23
N GLU A 38 -8.67 9.32 -19.84
CA GLU A 38 -7.99 8.79 -18.67
C GLU A 38 -6.52 8.53 -19.00
N HIS A 39 -5.66 8.95 -18.10
CA HIS A 39 -4.25 8.61 -18.10
C HIS A 39 -3.92 7.94 -16.79
N PHE A 40 -3.01 6.99 -16.84
CA PHE A 40 -2.47 6.32 -15.68
C PHE A 40 -0.96 6.53 -15.64
N TRP A 41 -0.50 7.13 -14.55
CA TRP A 41 0.90 7.41 -14.27
C TRP A 41 1.41 6.58 -13.11
N VAL A 42 2.72 6.34 -13.14
CA VAL A 42 3.48 5.77 -12.04
C VAL A 42 4.56 6.75 -11.64
N VAL A 43 4.62 7.03 -10.34
CA VAL A 43 5.66 7.87 -9.74
C VAL A 43 6.59 6.96 -8.96
N GLY A 44 7.82 6.80 -9.43
CA GLY A 44 8.85 6.04 -8.74
C GLY A 44 9.55 6.88 -7.69
N LEU A 45 9.75 6.30 -6.50
CA LEU A 45 10.35 6.97 -5.36
C LEU A 45 11.56 6.22 -4.80
N GLU A 46 12.49 6.99 -4.23
CA GLU A 46 13.53 6.49 -3.34
C GLU A 46 13.04 6.28 -1.91
N MET A 47 13.91 5.72 -1.06
CA MET A 47 13.61 5.44 0.33
C MET A 47 13.24 6.70 1.12
N ASN A 48 13.85 7.84 0.80
CA ASN A 48 13.57 9.15 1.42
C ASN A 48 12.38 9.91 0.78
N ASN A 49 11.55 9.26 -0.04
CA ASN A 49 10.43 9.84 -0.80
C ASN A 49 10.83 10.87 -1.87
N ARG A 50 12.07 10.87 -2.32
CA ARG A 50 12.48 11.64 -3.49
C ARG A 50 11.92 10.99 -4.77
N ILE A 51 11.36 11.81 -5.66
CA ILE A 51 10.92 11.35 -6.98
C ILE A 51 12.11 10.94 -7.85
N LEU A 52 12.09 9.72 -8.37
CA LEU A 52 13.02 9.21 -9.37
C LEU A 52 12.51 9.47 -10.79
N PHE A 53 11.21 9.25 -11.01
CA PHE A 53 10.56 9.44 -12.30
C PHE A 53 9.05 9.61 -12.12
N ILE A 54 8.42 10.17 -13.14
CA ILE A 54 6.97 10.16 -13.37
C ILE A 54 6.80 9.66 -14.79
N GLU A 55 6.12 8.53 -14.97
CA GLU A 55 5.94 7.90 -16.27
C GLU A 55 4.45 7.69 -16.54
N MET A 56 4.00 8.03 -17.75
CA MET A 56 2.65 7.69 -18.21
C MET A 56 2.67 6.27 -18.75
N ILE A 57 2.06 5.33 -18.04
CA ILE A 57 2.02 3.92 -18.43
C ILE A 57 1.02 3.70 -19.55
N SER A 58 -0.09 4.43 -19.52
CA SER A 58 -1.18 4.22 -20.46
C SER A 58 -2.07 5.45 -20.56
N MET A 59 -2.57 5.68 -21.77
CA MET A 59 -3.58 6.68 -22.08
C MET A 59 -4.78 5.94 -22.67
N GLY A 60 -5.83 5.81 -21.88
CA GLY A 60 -7.01 5.01 -22.21
C GLY A 60 -8.08 5.79 -22.95
N SER A 61 -9.30 5.28 -22.84
CA SER A 61 -10.51 5.93 -23.34
C SER A 61 -11.04 6.92 -22.29
N VAL A 62 -12.27 7.41 -22.46
CA VAL A 62 -12.95 8.24 -21.45
C VAL A 62 -13.40 7.41 -20.23
N LYS A 63 -13.43 6.07 -20.34
CA LYS A 63 -14.08 5.17 -19.35
C LYS A 63 -13.13 4.24 -18.60
N GLU A 64 -12.00 3.92 -19.21
CA GLU A 64 -11.03 3.00 -18.62
C GLU A 64 -9.66 3.14 -19.27
N THR A 65 -8.66 2.82 -18.47
CA THR A 65 -7.25 2.70 -18.86
C THR A 65 -6.73 1.34 -18.43
N ILE A 66 -6.04 0.64 -19.34
CA ILE A 66 -5.43 -0.66 -19.07
C ILE A 66 -4.00 -0.43 -18.58
N ALA A 67 -3.74 -0.74 -17.31
CA ALA A 67 -2.40 -0.78 -16.75
C ALA A 67 -2.08 -2.20 -16.28
N GLU A 68 -1.21 -2.90 -17.01
CA GLU A 68 -0.75 -4.23 -16.61
C GLU A 68 0.46 -4.13 -15.67
N PRO A 69 0.59 -5.02 -14.67
CA PRO A 69 1.69 -4.95 -13.70
C PRO A 69 3.08 -4.96 -14.33
N MET A 70 3.27 -5.68 -15.44
CA MET A 70 4.55 -5.71 -16.14
C MET A 70 5.00 -4.31 -16.58
N GLU A 71 4.08 -3.51 -17.13
CA GLU A 71 4.37 -2.15 -17.59
C GLU A 71 4.60 -1.20 -16.40
N VAL A 72 3.75 -1.30 -15.37
CA VAL A 72 3.86 -0.49 -14.14
C VAL A 72 5.21 -0.68 -13.45
N PHE A 73 5.70 -1.92 -13.34
CA PHE A 73 6.92 -2.22 -12.59
C PHE A 73 8.19 -2.23 -13.46
N SER A 74 8.09 -2.26 -14.80
CA SER A 74 9.26 -2.30 -15.68
C SER A 74 10.24 -1.15 -15.42
N LEU A 75 9.76 0.09 -15.50
CA LEU A 75 10.62 1.26 -15.26
C LEU A 75 11.00 1.40 -13.78
N ALA A 76 10.10 1.05 -12.87
CA ALA A 76 10.35 1.09 -11.42
C ALA A 76 11.56 0.22 -11.05
N LEU A 77 11.61 -1.01 -11.58
CA LEU A 77 12.72 -1.93 -11.34
C LEU A 77 14.01 -1.48 -12.03
N GLN A 78 13.94 -0.99 -13.27
CA GLN A 78 15.11 -0.45 -13.98
C GLN A 78 15.73 0.75 -13.27
N LYS A 79 14.90 1.62 -12.69
CA LYS A 79 15.32 2.83 -11.96
C LYS A 79 15.56 2.57 -10.47
N ARG A 80 15.45 1.31 -10.01
CA ARG A 80 15.64 0.91 -8.60
C ARG A 80 14.72 1.67 -7.62
N ALA A 81 13.50 1.97 -8.05
CA ALA A 81 12.50 2.54 -7.16
C ALA A 81 12.13 1.52 -6.08
N VAL A 82 12.19 1.96 -4.82
CA VAL A 82 11.81 1.14 -3.66
C VAL A 82 10.33 1.27 -3.33
N LYS A 83 9.72 2.36 -3.79
CA LYS A 83 8.30 2.68 -3.60
C LYS A 83 7.75 3.26 -4.89
N ILE A 84 6.48 3.04 -5.15
CA ILE A 84 5.73 3.70 -6.22
C ILE A 84 4.43 4.30 -5.69
N ILE A 85 4.00 5.38 -6.32
CA ILE A 85 2.64 5.92 -6.18
C ILE A 85 1.96 5.81 -7.55
N LEU A 86 0.73 5.30 -7.54
CA LEU A 86 -0.14 5.23 -8.71
C LEU A 86 -0.93 6.54 -8.81
N VAL A 87 -1.14 7.03 -10.03
CA VAL A 87 -1.95 8.24 -10.23
C VAL A 87 -2.80 8.04 -11.48
N HIS A 88 -4.09 8.35 -11.43
CA HIS A 88 -4.89 8.48 -12.63
C HIS A 88 -5.86 9.66 -12.54
N ASN A 89 -6.25 10.19 -13.70
CA ASN A 89 -7.25 11.25 -13.74
C ASN A 89 -8.64 10.72 -14.09
N HIS A 90 -9.67 11.32 -13.50
CA HIS A 90 -11.06 11.16 -13.95
C HIS A 90 -11.46 12.42 -14.74
N PRO A 91 -11.65 12.33 -16.07
CA PRO A 91 -12.10 13.46 -16.89
C PRO A 91 -13.42 14.09 -16.44
N THR A 92 -14.27 13.29 -15.81
CA THR A 92 -15.58 13.70 -15.26
C THR A 92 -15.44 14.64 -14.06
N GLY A 93 -14.30 14.62 -13.37
CA GLY A 93 -14.07 15.32 -12.12
C GLY A 93 -14.62 14.61 -10.87
N GLU A 94 -15.28 13.46 -11.04
CA GLU A 94 -15.62 12.57 -9.92
C GLU A 94 -14.33 12.00 -9.31
N LEU A 95 -14.29 11.83 -8.00
CA LEU A 95 -13.12 11.31 -7.29
C LEU A 95 -13.38 9.95 -6.64
N SER A 96 -14.62 9.47 -6.70
CA SER A 96 -14.98 8.15 -6.20
C SER A 96 -14.29 7.05 -7.02
N PRO A 97 -13.55 6.13 -6.38
CA PRO A 97 -12.84 5.08 -7.09
C PRO A 97 -13.83 4.02 -7.58
N SER A 98 -13.70 3.64 -8.85
CA SER A 98 -14.44 2.52 -9.42
C SER A 98 -13.96 1.18 -8.83
N ASP A 99 -14.74 0.12 -9.05
CA ASP A 99 -14.30 -1.23 -8.69
C ASP A 99 -13.11 -1.70 -9.53
N ALA A 100 -12.96 -1.19 -10.75
CA ALA A 100 -11.79 -1.42 -11.59
C ALA A 100 -10.54 -0.80 -10.96
N ASP A 101 -10.63 0.44 -10.47
CA ASP A 101 -9.53 1.13 -9.79
C ASP A 101 -9.07 0.36 -8.55
N LYS A 102 -10.02 -0.04 -7.70
CA LYS A 102 -9.75 -0.85 -6.50
C LYS A 102 -9.11 -2.19 -6.86
N ASN A 103 -9.63 -2.86 -7.89
CA ASN A 103 -9.13 -4.16 -8.29
C ASN A 103 -7.71 -4.10 -8.87
N LEU A 104 -7.44 -3.10 -9.70
CA LEU A 104 -6.12 -2.83 -10.25
C LEU A 104 -5.13 -2.50 -9.13
N THR A 105 -5.52 -1.61 -8.22
CA THR A 105 -4.69 -1.22 -7.07
C THR A 105 -4.33 -2.42 -6.20
N ASP A 106 -5.30 -3.28 -5.86
CA ASP A 106 -5.05 -4.52 -5.11
C ASP A 106 -4.03 -5.41 -5.83
N ARG A 107 -4.23 -5.64 -7.14
CA ARG A 107 -3.29 -6.44 -7.94
C ARG A 107 -1.87 -5.87 -7.91
N LEU A 108 -1.73 -4.55 -8.07
CA LEU A 108 -0.44 -3.87 -8.07
C LEU A 108 0.21 -3.85 -6.68
N ILE A 109 -0.55 -3.74 -5.59
CA ILE A 109 -0.05 -3.90 -4.22
C ILE A 109 0.61 -5.26 -4.07
N GLN A 110 -0.09 -6.34 -4.45
CA GLN A 110 0.46 -7.70 -4.30
C GLN A 110 1.72 -7.92 -5.14
N VAL A 111 1.75 -7.41 -6.38
CA VAL A 111 2.94 -7.50 -7.23
C VAL A 111 4.10 -6.70 -6.63
N GLY A 112 3.84 -5.48 -6.16
CA GLY A 112 4.83 -4.63 -5.52
C GLY A 112 5.48 -5.27 -4.30
N MET A 113 4.69 -6.00 -3.49
CA MET A 113 5.20 -6.78 -2.37
C MET A 113 6.15 -7.92 -2.82
N ILE A 114 5.85 -8.57 -3.94
CA ILE A 114 6.67 -9.68 -4.47
C ILE A 114 8.00 -9.17 -5.04
N VAL A 115 7.98 -8.03 -5.73
CA VAL A 115 9.18 -7.47 -6.39
C VAL A 115 9.96 -6.49 -5.52
N ASN A 116 9.56 -6.29 -4.26
CA ASN A 116 10.15 -5.34 -3.31
C ASN A 116 10.10 -3.87 -3.78
N THR A 117 9.01 -3.48 -4.43
CA THR A 117 8.71 -2.09 -4.79
C THR A 117 7.30 -1.77 -4.31
N GLU A 118 7.19 -1.16 -3.12
CA GLU A 118 5.90 -1.01 -2.44
C GLU A 118 5.00 0.03 -3.12
N VAL A 119 3.73 -0.30 -3.35
CA VAL A 119 2.69 0.70 -3.66
C VAL A 119 2.28 1.38 -2.37
N ILE A 120 2.65 2.67 -2.23
CA ILE A 120 2.41 3.41 -0.99
C ILE A 120 1.20 4.34 -1.05
N ASP A 121 0.69 4.65 -2.24
CA ASP A 121 -0.54 5.40 -2.44
C ASP A 121 -1.10 5.20 -3.86
N HIS A 122 -2.35 5.56 -4.05
CA HIS A 122 -3.01 5.73 -5.34
C HIS A 122 -3.84 7.02 -5.32
N LEU A 123 -3.48 8.00 -6.16
CA LEU A 123 -4.24 9.24 -6.31
C LEU A 123 -5.21 9.16 -7.50
N ILE A 124 -6.44 9.58 -7.26
CA ILE A 124 -7.39 9.97 -8.31
C ILE A 124 -7.38 11.49 -8.38
N ILE A 125 -7.05 12.06 -9.54
CA ILE A 125 -6.90 13.51 -9.70
C ILE A 125 -7.91 14.09 -10.69
N ALA A 126 -8.34 15.31 -10.39
CA ALA A 126 -9.08 16.19 -11.28
C ALA A 126 -8.35 17.54 -11.41
N GLU A 127 -8.82 18.42 -12.29
CA GLU A 127 -8.17 19.72 -12.52
C GLU A 127 -8.04 20.57 -11.25
N LYS A 128 -8.91 20.40 -10.24
CA LYS A 128 -8.95 21.25 -9.03
C LYS A 128 -9.09 20.49 -7.71
N SER A 129 -9.09 19.16 -7.74
CA SER A 129 -9.24 18.31 -6.56
C SER A 129 -8.57 16.96 -6.78
N PHE A 130 -8.38 16.21 -5.70
CA PHE A 130 -7.90 14.84 -5.75
C PHE A 130 -8.41 14.03 -4.56
N MET A 131 -8.23 12.72 -4.63
CA MET A 131 -8.42 11.79 -3.52
C MET A 131 -7.24 10.83 -3.45
N SER A 132 -6.77 10.55 -2.24
CA SER A 132 -5.70 9.58 -1.94
C SER A 132 -6.30 8.33 -1.30
N PHE A 133 -5.91 7.15 -1.81
CA PHE A 133 -6.29 5.87 -1.21
C PHE A 133 -5.63 5.68 0.16
N ALA A 134 -4.43 6.22 0.37
CA ALA A 134 -3.76 6.18 1.66
C ALA A 134 -4.51 7.03 2.69
N ASP A 135 -4.86 8.27 2.35
CA ASP A 135 -5.52 9.21 3.27
C ASP A 135 -6.92 8.75 3.67
N THR A 136 -7.64 8.10 2.76
CA THR A 136 -8.98 7.55 3.01
C THR A 136 -8.97 6.21 3.77
N GLY A 137 -7.80 5.59 3.94
CA GLY A 137 -7.66 4.25 4.53
C GLY A 137 -7.94 3.08 3.58
N LEU A 138 -8.44 3.36 2.37
CA LEU A 138 -8.75 2.34 1.35
C LEU A 138 -7.51 1.50 0.98
N LEU A 139 -6.33 2.12 0.91
CA LEU A 139 -5.09 1.38 0.64
C LEU A 139 -4.80 0.31 1.71
N ALA A 140 -5.05 0.64 2.98
CA ALA A 140 -4.84 -0.28 4.10
C ALA A 140 -5.84 -1.44 4.09
N GLU A 141 -7.06 -1.21 3.60
CA GLU A 141 -8.04 -2.26 3.36
C GLU A 141 -7.61 -3.19 2.23
N LEU A 142 -7.20 -2.63 1.09
CA LEU A 142 -6.74 -3.40 -0.07
C LEU A 142 -5.49 -4.23 0.24
N LYS A 143 -4.57 -3.72 1.07
CA LYS A 143 -3.40 -4.50 1.55
C LYS A 143 -3.78 -5.78 2.30
N LYS A 144 -4.99 -5.85 2.88
CA LYS A 144 -5.51 -7.05 3.57
C LYS A 144 -6.23 -8.03 2.65
N SER A 145 -6.48 -7.65 1.40
CA SER A 145 -7.12 -8.49 0.40
C SER A 145 -6.37 -9.80 0.21
N THR A 146 -7.12 -10.87 -0.05
CA THR A 146 -6.57 -12.18 -0.46
C THR A 146 -6.77 -12.45 -1.94
N LYS A 147 -7.42 -11.55 -2.69
CA LYS A 147 -7.87 -11.78 -4.07
C LYS A 147 -6.72 -12.10 -5.03
N TRP A 148 -5.64 -11.32 -4.95
CA TRP A 148 -4.47 -11.46 -5.81
C TRP A 148 -3.25 -12.07 -5.11
N VAL A 149 -3.41 -12.56 -3.88
CA VAL A 149 -2.30 -13.13 -3.12
C VAL A 149 -1.98 -14.52 -3.70
N PRO A 150 -0.73 -14.80 -4.10
CA PRO A 150 -0.35 -16.13 -4.57
C PRO A 150 -0.62 -17.21 -3.52
N ALA A 151 -1.03 -18.40 -3.95
CA ALA A 151 -1.39 -19.50 -3.05
C ALA A 151 -0.26 -19.87 -2.06
N TYR A 152 1.00 -19.79 -2.49
CA TYR A 152 2.14 -20.09 -1.61
C TYR A 152 2.30 -19.04 -0.49
N GLU A 153 1.97 -17.78 -0.74
CA GLU A 153 1.98 -16.73 0.29
C GLU A 153 0.80 -16.89 1.26
N LEU A 154 -0.38 -17.25 0.77
CA LEU A 154 -1.53 -17.59 1.64
C LEU A 154 -1.19 -18.76 2.57
N ARG A 155 -0.57 -19.81 2.02
CA ARG A 155 -0.12 -20.96 2.80
C ARG A 155 0.86 -20.57 3.91
N LYS A 156 1.88 -19.77 3.59
CA LYS A 156 2.81 -19.24 4.60
C LYS A 156 2.09 -18.45 5.70
N ARG A 157 1.12 -17.60 5.33
CA ARG A 157 0.31 -16.84 6.29
C ARG A 157 -0.48 -17.77 7.22
N TRP A 158 -1.11 -18.81 6.68
CA TRP A 158 -1.86 -19.80 7.47
C TRP A 158 -0.96 -20.65 8.36
N GLU A 159 0.19 -21.11 7.86
CA GLU A 159 1.17 -21.85 8.66
C GLU A 159 1.67 -21.01 9.85
N LYS A 160 1.97 -19.72 9.61
CA LYS A 160 2.35 -18.79 10.66
C LYS A 160 1.23 -18.57 11.67
N GLN A 161 -0.02 -18.37 11.21
CA GLN A 161 -1.18 -18.22 12.09
C GLN A 161 -1.45 -19.48 12.91
N ALA A 162 -1.41 -20.67 12.30
CA ALA A 162 -1.59 -21.93 13.00
C ALA A 162 -0.51 -22.16 14.07
N MET A 163 0.75 -21.84 13.76
CA MET A 163 1.84 -21.89 14.73
C MET A 163 1.61 -20.91 15.89
N GLU A 164 1.17 -19.70 15.60
CA GLU A 164 0.88 -18.69 16.63
C GLU A 164 -0.30 -19.11 17.52
N ILE A 165 -1.35 -19.68 16.94
CA ILE A 165 -2.48 -20.27 17.68
C ILE A 165 -2.01 -21.44 18.55
N GLY A 166 -1.14 -22.30 18.03
CA GLY A 166 -0.53 -23.40 18.78
C GLY A 166 0.23 -22.90 20.01
N ARG A 167 1.19 -21.99 19.80
CA ARG A 167 1.94 -21.34 20.89
C ARG A 167 1.03 -20.66 21.91
N ARG A 168 -0.01 -19.96 21.43
CA ARG A 168 -1.00 -19.31 22.30
C ARG A 168 -1.77 -20.35 23.13
N THR A 169 -2.14 -21.48 22.53
CA THR A 169 -2.83 -22.58 23.23
C THR A 169 -1.93 -23.20 24.29
N GLU A 170 -0.66 -23.44 23.98
CA GLU A 170 0.36 -23.93 24.94
C GLU A 170 0.55 -22.95 26.11
N ARG A 171 0.67 -21.65 25.82
CA ARG A 171 0.75 -20.60 26.86
C ARG A 171 -0.47 -20.59 27.78
N LEU A 172 -1.66 -20.76 27.21
CA LEU A 172 -2.91 -20.85 27.98
C LEU A 172 -2.97 -22.11 28.86
N GLU A 173 -2.41 -23.23 28.41
CA GLU A 173 -2.33 -24.46 29.19
C GLU A 173 -1.36 -24.33 30.37
N ILE A 174 -0.17 -23.75 30.14
CA ILE A 174 0.78 -23.42 31.21
C ILE A 174 0.14 -22.46 32.21
N ALA A 175 -0.55 -21.42 31.74
CA ALA A 175 -1.24 -20.46 32.59
C ALA A 175 -2.34 -21.12 33.44
N ARG A 176 -3.11 -22.08 32.88
CA ARG A 176 -4.08 -22.88 33.65
C ARG A 176 -3.42 -23.65 34.79
N GLU A 177 -2.32 -24.34 34.51
CA GLU A 177 -1.62 -25.14 35.52
C GLU A 177 -1.02 -24.27 36.63
N LEU A 178 -0.44 -23.11 36.29
CA LEU A 178 0.05 -22.15 37.28
C LEU A 178 -1.09 -21.55 38.12
N LYS A 179 -2.25 -21.27 37.50
CA LYS A 179 -3.43 -20.73 38.20
C LYS A 179 -4.02 -21.74 39.19
N LYS A 180 -4.02 -23.03 38.87
CA LYS A 180 -4.40 -24.11 39.81
C LYS A 180 -3.47 -24.17 41.01
N ARG A 181 -2.19 -23.83 40.84
CA ARG A 181 -1.19 -23.73 41.92
C ARG A 181 -1.27 -22.43 42.73
N ASN A 182 -2.29 -21.60 42.48
CA ASN A 182 -2.49 -20.29 43.12
C ASN A 182 -1.31 -19.32 42.93
N ILE A 183 -0.58 -19.42 41.81
CA ILE A 183 0.41 -18.40 41.43
C ILE A 183 -0.31 -17.08 41.10
N PRO A 184 0.19 -15.91 41.55
CA PRO A 184 -0.41 -14.62 41.24
C PRO A 184 -0.53 -14.35 39.73
N VAL A 185 -1.63 -13.73 39.31
CA VAL A 185 -1.94 -13.42 37.90
C VAL A 185 -0.80 -12.70 37.19
N LYS A 186 -0.21 -11.70 37.85
CA LYS A 186 0.92 -10.92 37.31
C LYS A 186 2.15 -11.79 37.00
N GLU A 187 2.46 -12.73 37.89
CA GLU A 187 3.60 -13.64 37.72
C GLU A 187 3.32 -14.66 36.59
N ILE A 188 2.09 -15.14 36.46
CA ILE A 188 1.68 -16.00 35.34
C ILE A 188 1.79 -15.24 33.99
N ALA A 189 1.38 -13.98 33.95
CA ALA A 189 1.49 -13.13 32.76
C ALA A 189 2.96 -12.95 32.34
N GLU A 190 3.86 -12.69 33.29
CA GLU A 190 5.31 -12.60 33.04
C GLU A 190 5.90 -13.91 32.52
N ILE A 191 5.51 -15.06 33.08
CA ILE A 191 6.04 -16.39 32.69
C ILE A 191 5.53 -16.82 31.31
N THR A 192 4.25 -16.59 31.02
CA THR A 192 3.60 -17.10 29.81
C THR A 192 3.60 -16.11 28.66
N GLY A 193 3.87 -14.83 28.93
CA GLY A 193 3.77 -13.74 27.96
C GLY A 193 2.33 -13.46 27.50
N LEU A 194 1.33 -13.91 28.27
CA LEU A 194 -0.08 -13.55 28.11
C LEU A 194 -0.37 -12.24 28.84
N SER A 195 -1.43 -11.53 28.46
CA SER A 195 -1.90 -10.38 29.23
C SER A 195 -2.54 -10.81 30.56
N GLU A 196 -2.54 -9.92 31.55
CA GLU A 196 -3.20 -10.20 32.83
C GLU A 196 -4.71 -10.50 32.65
N GLU A 197 -5.39 -9.79 31.76
CA GLU A 197 -6.80 -10.05 31.39
C GLU A 197 -7.01 -11.46 30.83
N GLU A 198 -6.10 -11.92 29.95
CA GLU A 198 -6.14 -13.26 29.40
C GLU A 198 -5.99 -14.31 30.50
N VAL A 199 -5.08 -14.08 31.45
CA VAL A 199 -4.85 -14.98 32.60
C VAL A 199 -6.04 -14.98 33.56
N GLU A 200 -6.65 -13.83 33.83
CA GLU A 200 -7.84 -13.72 34.68
C GLU A 200 -9.04 -14.46 34.09
N GLY A 201 -9.24 -14.38 32.78
CA GLY A 201 -10.32 -15.05 32.06
C GLY A 201 -10.23 -16.59 32.04
N ILE A 202 -9.07 -17.16 32.39
CA ILE A 202 -8.89 -18.61 32.47
C ILE A 202 -9.70 -19.19 33.64
N LYS A 203 -10.64 -20.11 33.36
CA LYS A 203 -11.35 -20.85 34.41
C LYS A 203 -10.37 -21.73 35.21
N LYS A 204 -10.49 -21.72 36.54
CA LYS A 204 -9.75 -22.62 37.44
C LYS A 204 -10.13 -24.08 37.21
#